data_AF-A0A538LR97-F1
#
_entry.id   AF-A0A538LR97-F1
#
_cell.length_a   1.000
_cell.length_b   1.000
_cell.length_c   1.000
_cell.angle_alpha   90.00
_cell.angle_beta   90.00
_cell.angle_gamma   90.00
#
_symmetry.space_group_name_H-M   'P 1'
#
loop_
_entity.id
_entity.type
_entity.pdbx_description
1 polymer ?
#
loop_
_entity_poly.entity_id
_entity_poly.type
_entity_poly.pdbx_seq_one_letter_code
_entity_poly.pdbx_strand_id
1 'polypeptide(L)'
;MAQEPGGARGKTESRAVVRTVEPGSSAICAHCGAPVKFVARAQLRQVIANVYVNATWDRVEHYHADCYEEANEPYGSPNSDQGRADHR
;
A
#
# COMPACT_ATOMS: atom_id res chain seq x y z
N MET A 1 26.38 17.09 27.46
CA MET A 1 25.36 17.11 26.40
C MET A 1 25.44 15.77 25.69
N ALA A 2 24.66 14.80 26.15
CA ALA A 2 24.71 13.43 25.63
C ALA A 2 24.14 13.40 24.22
N GLN A 3 24.97 13.02 23.25
CA GLN A 3 24.53 12.69 21.90
C GLN A 3 24.06 11.24 21.95
N GLU A 4 22.75 11.05 21.85
CA GLU A 4 22.11 9.73 21.82
C GLU A 4 22.46 9.03 20.50
N PRO A 5 22.74 7.72 20.50
CA PRO A 5 23.09 7.01 19.27
C PRO A 5 21.83 6.87 18.40
N GLY A 6 21.76 7.67 17.33
CA GLY A 6 20.78 7.52 16.26
C GLY A 6 20.96 6.17 15.58
N GLY A 7 20.26 5.15 16.11
CA GLY A 7 20.25 3.81 15.55
C GLY A 7 19.85 3.88 14.08
N ALA A 8 20.61 3.16 13.24
CA ALA A 8 20.39 3.06 11.81
C ALA A 8 18.97 2.52 11.51
N ARG A 9 18.00 3.42 11.41
CA ARG A 9 16.66 3.11 10.91
C ARG A 9 16.79 2.99 9.39
N GLY A 10 16.71 1.78 8.86
CA GLY A 10 16.58 1.56 7.43
C GLY A 10 15.48 2.48 6.89
N LYS A 11 15.74 3.11 5.74
CA LYS A 11 14.86 4.12 5.14
C LYS A 11 13.43 3.58 5.11
N THR A 12 12.56 4.13 5.95
CA THR A 12 11.12 3.83 5.96
C THR A 12 10.52 4.55 4.75
N GLU A 13 10.64 3.89 3.61
CA GLU A 13 10.11 4.37 2.34
C GLU A 13 8.66 3.91 2.18
N SER A 14 7.87 4.71 1.47
CA SER A 14 6.50 4.36 1.10
C SER A 14 6.49 3.07 0.27
N ARG A 15 5.50 2.21 0.53
CA ARG A 15 5.38 0.92 -0.16
C ARG A 15 3.92 0.63 -0.45
N ALA A 16 3.70 0.10 -1.65
CA ALA A 16 2.40 -0.41 -2.08
C ALA A 16 2.38 -1.94 -2.09
N VAL A 17 1.22 -2.52 -1.80
CA VAL A 17 0.98 -3.97 -1.87
C VAL A 17 -0.34 -4.24 -2.56
N VAL A 18 -0.38 -5.26 -3.43
CA VAL A 18 -1.63 -5.73 -4.04
C VAL A 18 -2.30 -6.75 -3.11
N ARG A 19 -3.58 -6.55 -2.82
CA ARG A 19 -4.41 -7.46 -2.03
C ARG A 19 -5.77 -7.65 -2.68
N THR A 20 -6.45 -8.76 -2.37
CA THR A 20 -7.87 -8.92 -2.71
C THR A 20 -8.70 -7.95 -1.86
N VAL A 21 -9.79 -7.43 -2.41
CA VAL A 21 -10.75 -6.65 -1.64
C VAL A 21 -11.49 -7.58 -0.69
N GLU A 22 -11.52 -7.25 0.59
CA GLU A 22 -12.21 -8.04 1.60
C GLU A 22 -13.67 -7.60 1.75
N PRO A 23 -14.60 -8.54 2.03
CA PRO A 23 -15.98 -8.19 2.32
C PRO A 23 -16.06 -7.24 3.52
N GLY A 24 -16.89 -6.20 3.40
CA GLY A 24 -17.02 -5.18 4.45
C GLY A 24 -15.97 -4.06 4.40
N SER A 25 -15.09 -4.04 3.38
CA SER A 25 -14.18 -2.91 3.19
C SER A 25 -14.95 -1.59 2.99
N SER A 26 -14.62 -0.59 3.81
CA SER A 26 -15.10 0.80 3.70
C SER A 26 -14.05 1.74 3.11
N ALA A 27 -12.98 1.19 2.51
CA ALA A 27 -11.89 1.97 1.95
C ALA A 27 -12.36 2.83 0.76
N ILE A 28 -11.85 4.06 0.70
CA ILE A 28 -12.08 4.99 -0.40
C ILE A 28 -10.81 5.05 -1.25
N CYS A 29 -10.96 4.97 -2.57
CA CYS A 29 -9.84 5.10 -3.47
C CYS A 29 -9.31 6.54 -3.45
N ALA A 30 -8.01 6.71 -3.18
CA ALA A 30 -7.37 8.02 -3.14
C ALA A 30 -7.20 8.67 -4.54
N HIS A 31 -7.33 7.90 -5.62
CA HIS A 31 -7.27 8.44 -6.99
C HIS A 31 -8.63 8.95 -7.48
N CYS A 32 -9.68 8.12 -7.43
CA CYS A 32 -10.98 8.46 -8.00
C CYS A 32 -12.03 8.90 -6.96
N GLY A 33 -11.74 8.79 -5.66
CA GLY A 33 -12.65 9.13 -4.57
C GLY A 33 -13.83 8.17 -4.37
N ALA A 34 -13.93 7.11 -5.18
CA ALA A 34 -15.00 6.11 -5.08
C ALA A 34 -14.62 4.98 -4.11
N PRO A 35 -15.60 4.31 -3.47
CA PRO A 35 -15.33 3.18 -2.59
C PRO A 35 -14.70 1.99 -3.33
N VAL A 36 -13.73 1.34 -2.69
CA VAL A 36 -13.13 0.08 -3.12
C VAL A 36 -14.05 -1.07 -2.71
N LYS A 37 -15.06 -1.32 -3.55
CA LYS A 37 -16.13 -2.28 -3.24
C LYS A 37 -15.69 -3.72 -3.42
N PHE A 38 -16.07 -4.55 -2.47
CA PHE A 38 -16.02 -6.00 -2.63
C PHE A 38 -17.09 -6.48 -3.61
N VAL A 39 -16.71 -7.38 -4.52
CA VAL A 39 -17.64 -8.09 -5.40
C VAL A 39 -17.29 -9.57 -5.36
N ALA A 40 -18.15 -10.39 -4.74
CA ALA A 40 -17.87 -11.79 -4.40
C ALA A 40 -17.45 -12.66 -5.59
N ARG A 41 -18.01 -12.43 -6.78
CA ARG A 41 -17.71 -13.20 -7.98
C ARG A 41 -16.51 -12.68 -8.78
N ALA A 42 -16.08 -11.45 -8.53
CA ALA A 42 -15.06 -10.79 -9.34
C ALA A 42 -13.66 -10.81 -8.69
N GLN A 43 -13.55 -11.19 -7.40
CA GLN A 43 -12.27 -11.22 -6.66
C GLN A 43 -11.41 -9.99 -6.96
N LEU A 44 -12.03 -8.81 -6.88
CA LEU A 44 -11.37 -7.55 -7.23
C LEU A 44 -10.12 -7.34 -6.38
N ARG A 45 -9.13 -6.69 -6.96
CA ARG A 45 -7.87 -6.34 -6.30
C ARG A 45 -7.85 -4.86 -5.93
N GLN A 46 -7.20 -4.57 -4.82
CA GLN A 46 -6.87 -3.24 -4.35
C GLN A 46 -5.37 -3.12 -4.16
N VAL A 47 -4.89 -1.89 -4.24
CA VAL A 47 -3.54 -1.54 -3.83
C VAL A 47 -3.64 -0.77 -2.51
N ILE A 48 -2.91 -1.24 -1.51
CA ILE A 48 -2.79 -0.57 -0.22
C ILE A 48 -1.39 0.00 -0.14
N ALA A 49 -1.28 1.32 -0.03
CA ALA A 49 -0.01 2.02 0.06
C ALA A 49 0.19 2.58 1.46
N ASN A 50 1.23 2.12 2.15
CA ASN A 50 1.66 2.77 3.38
C ASN A 50 2.59 3.92 3.03
N VAL A 51 2.17 5.14 3.35
CA VAL A 51 2.85 6.38 2.99
C VAL A 51 3.72 6.85 4.15
N TYR A 52 4.98 7.11 3.86
CA TYR A 52 5.94 7.72 4.78
C TYR A 52 6.38 9.09 4.25
N VAL A 53 6.43 10.08 5.13
CA VAL A 53 6.95 11.41 4.85
C VAL A 53 8.14 11.66 5.78
N ASN A 54 9.31 11.98 5.24
CA ASN A 54 10.55 12.16 6.00
C ASN A 54 10.86 10.97 6.93
N ALA A 55 10.73 9.74 6.41
CA ALA A 55 10.94 8.50 7.17
C ALA A 55 9.98 8.30 8.37
N THR A 56 8.90 9.08 8.45
CA THR A 56 7.87 8.96 9.48
C THR A 56 6.58 8.49 8.85
N TRP A 57 5.88 7.54 9.51
CA TRP A 57 4.59 7.06 9.04
C TRP A 57 3.62 8.23 8.98
N ASP A 58 2.93 8.39 7.85
CA ASP A 58 1.97 9.48 7.65
C ASP A 58 0.54 8.94 7.59
N ARG A 59 0.28 8.01 6.67
CA ARG A 59 -1.06 7.44 6.45
C ARG A 59 -1.03 6.17 5.61
N VAL A 60 -2.21 5.56 5.48
CA VAL A 60 -2.47 4.47 4.53
C VAL A 60 -3.44 4.97 3.46
N GLU A 61 -3.08 4.78 2.19
CA GLU A 61 -3.92 5.10 1.05
C GLU A 61 -4.37 3.82 0.36
N HIS A 62 -5.63 3.78 -0.05
CA HIS A 62 -6.21 2.65 -0.78
C HIS A 62 -6.49 3.07 -2.21
N TYR A 63 -6.34 2.14 -3.14
CA TYR A 63 -6.62 2.34 -4.54
C TYR A 63 -7.33 1.11 -5.12
N HIS A 64 -8.19 1.32 -6.11
CA HIS A 64 -8.49 0.22 -7.04
C HIS A 64 -7.19 -0.17 -7.75
N ALA A 65 -7.04 -1.45 -8.11
CA ALA A 65 -5.84 -1.91 -8.80
C ALA A 65 -5.59 -1.14 -10.11
N ASP A 66 -6.66 -0.87 -10.85
CA ASP A 66 -6.63 -0.08 -12.10
C ASP A 66 -6.22 1.37 -11.83
N CYS A 67 -6.89 2.04 -10.89
CA CYS A 67 -6.58 3.42 -10.54
C CYS A 67 -5.15 3.65 -10.01
N TYR A 68 -4.51 2.63 -9.43
CA TYR A 68 -3.11 2.74 -9.02
C TYR A 68 -2.16 2.80 -10.21
N GLU A 69 -2.46 2.04 -11.27
CA GLU A 69 -1.74 2.09 -12.55
C GLU A 69 -2.01 3.40 -13.29
N GLU A 70 -3.28 3.86 -13.34
CA GLU A 70 -3.64 5.16 -13.91
C GLU A 70 -2.95 6.34 -13.20
N ALA A 71 -2.75 6.21 -11.88
CA ALA A 71 -2.00 7.18 -11.07
C ALA A 71 -0.47 7.11 -11.27
N ASN A 72 0.03 6.27 -12.19
CA ASN A 72 1.46 6.04 -12.43
C ASN A 72 2.22 5.53 -11.19
N GLU A 73 1.58 4.66 -10.39
CA GLU A 73 2.22 3.96 -9.27
C GLU A 73 2.95 4.91 -8.30
N PRO A 74 2.25 5.86 -7.64
CA PRO A 74 2.87 6.97 -6.90
C PRO A 74 3.78 6.55 -5.74
N TYR A 75 3.63 5.32 -5.24
CA TYR A 75 4.45 4.73 -4.18
C TYR A 75 5.28 3.53 -4.66
N GLY A 76 5.59 3.53 -5.95
CA GLY A 76 6.32 2.46 -6.63
C GLY A 76 5.47 1.24 -6.94
N SER A 77 6.08 0.27 -7.61
CA SER A 77 5.37 -0.93 -8.02
C SER A 77 4.85 -1.73 -6.83
N PRO A 78 3.56 -2.11 -6.86
CA PRO A 78 2.94 -2.73 -5.71
C PRO A 78 3.46 -4.15 -5.56
N ASN A 79 3.95 -4.49 -4.37
CA ASN A 79 4.41 -5.84 -4.10
C ASN A 79 3.22 -6.80 -4.23
N SER A 80 3.31 -7.78 -5.11
CA SER A 80 2.30 -8.82 -5.24
C SER A 80 2.57 -9.84 -4.13
N ASP A 81 1.82 -9.75 -3.03
CA ASP A 81 1.84 -10.77 -1.98
C ASP A 81 1.11 -12.03 -2.46
N GLN A 82 1.66 -12.66 -3.49
CA GLN A 82 1.28 -14.00 -3.93
C GLN A 82 2.41 -14.93 -3.44
N GLY A 83 2.36 -15.27 -2.15
CA GLY A 83 3.11 -16.33 -1.45
C GLY A 83 4.45 -16.85 -2.03
N ARG A 84 5.53 -16.59 -1.29
CA ARG A 84 6.83 -17.32 -1.25
C ARG A 84 7.52 -17.63 -2.58
N ALA A 85 8.69 -17.01 -2.78
CA ALA A 85 9.88 -17.80 -3.12
C ALA A 85 10.72 -17.99 -1.85
N ASP A 86 10.77 -19.24 -1.41
CA ASP A 86 11.67 -19.77 -0.40
C ASP A 86 13.13 -19.36 -0.70
N HIS A 87 13.76 -18.62 0.19
CA HIS A 87 15.22 -18.53 0.25
C HIS A 87 15.70 -19.33 1.46
N ARG A 88 15.94 -20.62 1.21
CA ARG A 88 16.88 -21.44 1.97
C ARG A 88 18.28 -20.83 1.97
#